data_AF-A0A7C5G240-F1
#
_entry.id   AF-A0A7C5G240-F1
#
_cell.length_a   1.000
_cell.length_b   1.000
_cell.length_c   1.000
_cell.angle_alpha   90.00
_cell.angle_beta   90.00
_cell.angle_gamma   90.00
#
_symmetry.space_group_name_H-M   'P 1'
#
loop_
_entity.id
_entity.type
_entity.pdbx_description
1 polymer ?
#
loop_
_entity_poly.entity_id
_entity_poly.type
_entity_poly.pdbx_seq_one_letter_code
_entity_poly.pdbx_strand_id
1 'polypeptide(L)'
;MISVLFFALSLAQPRQSRGLPEEHLQAPREAGSSKGPLYLGTGISLAWRSSPGFRCETRQTEENPTVPDSRSHRGPHPEDAELFAPTEWEKLRQATYDLSWLLTRGYVNPSALTLVGNRYRLTARQRLAVERSACGDRELIARRARRLDPSAVKGCRILIDGYNVLTTVEAALGKGVLLLARDSTYRDMASMHGHYRKVAETVPALELIGKTLEQLEVPEAVWFLDRPVSNSGRLQALIKSVAESHGWVWEVELVNSPDPILMEASEPVATADSVVLDYCGNWLNLGRLTVERFIPEASVIDLACPPDPFPDQGNHP
;
A
#
# COMPACT_ATOMS: atom_id res chain seq x y z
N MET A 1 55.78 -9.80 -28.81
CA MET A 1 56.40 -8.49 -28.48
C MET A 1 55.32 -7.70 -27.73
N ILE A 2 55.30 -7.79 -26.38
CA ILE A 2 55.84 -6.78 -25.41
C ILE A 2 54.96 -5.52 -25.44
N SER A 3 54.29 -4.97 -24.42
CA SER A 3 54.33 -4.95 -22.93
C SER A 3 52.95 -4.45 -22.45
N VAL A 4 52.30 -4.77 -21.32
CA VAL A 4 52.62 -4.87 -19.87
C VAL A 4 53.18 -3.59 -19.23
N LEU A 5 52.31 -2.87 -18.50
CA LEU A 5 52.58 -1.97 -17.35
C LEU A 5 51.24 -1.90 -16.58
N PHE A 6 50.99 -2.52 -15.43
CA PHE A 6 51.62 -2.47 -14.10
C PHE A 6 51.80 -1.05 -13.53
N PHE A 7 50.91 -0.67 -12.62
CA PHE A 7 51.21 0.23 -11.51
C PHE A 7 50.60 -0.33 -10.23
N ALA A 8 51.48 -0.63 -9.27
CA ALA A 8 51.18 -1.01 -7.90
C ALA A 8 51.93 -0.06 -6.96
N LEU A 9 51.59 -0.10 -5.67
CA LEU A 9 52.07 0.66 -4.50
C LEU A 9 51.20 1.88 -4.16
N SER A 10 50.73 2.08 -2.92
CA SER A 10 51.44 1.82 -1.67
C SER A 10 50.47 1.58 -0.48
N LEU A 11 50.86 0.64 0.37
CA LEU A 11 50.33 0.37 1.71
C LEU A 11 50.89 1.39 2.72
N ALA A 12 50.06 1.94 3.60
CA ALA A 12 50.51 2.53 4.86
C ALA A 12 49.38 2.60 5.91
N GLN A 13 49.38 1.62 6.82
CA GLN A 13 49.11 1.79 8.25
C GLN A 13 50.37 1.26 8.98
N PRO A 14 50.76 1.69 10.22
CA PRO A 14 49.86 1.88 11.38
C PRO A 14 50.28 3.00 12.37
N ARG A 15 49.46 3.25 13.42
CA ARG A 15 49.94 3.37 14.83
C ARG A 15 48.78 3.48 15.84
N GLN A 16 48.88 2.65 16.87
CA GLN A 16 48.08 2.60 18.08
C GLN A 16 48.53 3.61 19.15
N SER A 17 47.59 3.88 20.07
CA SER A 17 47.73 3.99 21.54
C SER A 17 47.79 5.37 22.21
N ARG A 18 46.83 5.53 23.15
CA ARG A 18 46.74 6.33 24.40
C ARG A 18 45.30 6.86 24.46
N GLY A 19 44.41 6.52 25.39
CA GLY A 19 44.51 5.95 26.74
C GLY A 19 43.75 6.86 27.72
N LEU A 20 42.46 6.54 28.00
CA LEU A 20 41.60 6.74 29.20
C LEU A 20 41.60 8.11 29.96
N PRO A 21 40.61 8.46 30.84
CA PRO A 21 39.61 7.61 31.53
C PRO A 21 38.14 8.09 31.38
N GLU A 22 37.12 7.21 31.41
CA GLU A 22 36.38 6.71 32.59
C GLU A 22 36.07 7.75 33.68
N GLU A 23 34.84 8.27 33.66
CA GLU A 23 34.16 8.84 34.82
C GLU A 23 32.82 8.12 35.04
N HIS A 24 32.74 7.45 36.19
CA HIS A 24 31.52 7.01 36.84
C HIS A 24 30.66 8.22 37.24
N LEU A 25 29.34 8.16 37.01
CA LEU A 25 28.42 8.69 38.01
C LEU A 25 27.12 7.87 38.06
N GLN A 26 26.80 7.48 39.28
CA GLN A 26 25.74 6.57 39.71
C GLN A 26 24.34 7.17 39.56
N ALA A 27 23.36 6.29 39.33
CA ALA A 27 21.97 6.51 39.65
C ALA A 27 21.74 6.50 41.17
N PRO A 28 20.69 7.17 41.70
CA PRO A 28 20.08 6.80 42.96
C PRO A 28 18.83 5.92 42.76
N ARG A 29 18.69 4.97 43.70
CA ARG A 29 17.56 4.05 43.92
C ARG A 29 16.46 4.67 44.79
N GLU A 30 15.31 3.97 44.79
CA GLU A 30 14.29 3.85 45.87
C GLU A 30 13.34 5.06 46.11
N ALA A 31 12.06 4.95 46.50
CA ALA A 31 11.12 3.85 46.77
C ALA A 31 9.68 4.39 46.95
N GLY A 32 8.67 3.50 46.96
CA GLY A 32 7.40 3.61 47.71
C GLY A 32 6.23 4.32 46.99
N SER A 33 5.08 3.71 46.72
CA SER A 33 4.05 3.10 47.60
C SER A 33 2.89 4.05 47.98
N SER A 34 1.66 3.50 47.91
CA SER A 34 0.38 3.95 48.49
C SER A 34 -0.40 5.03 47.72
N LYS A 35 -1.57 4.69 47.14
CA LYS A 35 -2.92 4.63 47.74
C LYS A 35 -3.44 6.00 48.20
N GLY A 36 -4.58 6.43 47.64
CA GLY A 36 -5.31 7.67 47.97
C GLY A 36 -5.79 7.73 49.42
N PRO A 37 -6.57 8.77 49.79
CA PRO A 37 -8.00 8.71 49.49
C PRO A 37 -8.73 10.06 49.25
N LEU A 38 -9.94 9.93 48.68
CA LEU A 38 -11.18 10.66 48.94
C LEU A 38 -11.12 12.00 49.69
N TYR A 39 -11.64 13.05 49.05
CA TYR A 39 -12.32 14.15 49.73
C TYR A 39 -13.78 14.23 49.29
N LEU A 40 -14.66 13.92 50.25
CA LEU A 40 -16.06 14.36 50.32
C LEU A 40 -16.09 15.86 50.62
N GLY A 41 -16.96 16.61 49.94
CA GLY A 41 -17.12 18.04 50.21
C GLY A 41 -18.28 18.69 49.47
N THR A 42 -19.47 18.56 50.07
CA THR A 42 -20.55 19.56 50.12
C THR A 42 -21.19 20.07 48.83
N GLY A 43 -22.48 19.74 48.67
CA GLY A 43 -23.33 20.24 47.62
C GLY A 43 -23.78 21.69 47.81
N ILE A 44 -24.15 22.30 46.69
CA ILE A 44 -25.15 23.36 46.60
C ILE A 44 -26.02 23.01 45.39
N SER A 45 -27.28 22.71 45.66
CA SER A 45 -28.34 22.47 44.68
C SER A 45 -28.81 23.81 44.13
N LEU A 46 -28.69 24.02 42.82
CA LEU A 46 -29.35 25.11 42.11
C LEU A 46 -30.30 24.51 41.07
N ALA A 47 -31.58 24.66 41.38
CA ALA A 47 -32.71 24.24 40.58
C ALA A 47 -32.70 24.92 39.20
N TRP A 48 -32.63 24.10 38.14
CA TRP A 48 -32.95 24.54 36.79
C TRP A 48 -34.41 24.24 36.49
N ARG A 49 -35.18 25.32 36.26
CA ARG A 49 -36.56 25.27 35.79
C ARG A 49 -36.59 24.88 34.31
N SER A 50 -37.41 23.91 33.99
CA SER A 50 -37.69 23.42 32.64
C SER A 50 -38.59 24.38 31.86
N SER A 51 -38.25 24.65 30.61
CA SER A 51 -39.11 25.22 29.55
C SER A 51 -38.45 24.93 28.19
N PRO A 52 -39.23 24.84 27.09
CA PRO A 52 -39.39 23.58 26.37
C PRO A 52 -38.64 23.48 25.03
N GLY A 53 -38.19 22.25 24.74
CA GLY A 53 -38.37 21.61 23.43
C GLY A 53 -37.64 22.19 22.22
N PHE A 54 -36.31 22.06 22.16
CA PHE A 54 -35.62 21.90 20.89
C PHE A 54 -35.29 20.41 20.71
N ARG A 55 -36.10 19.73 19.90
CA ARG A 55 -35.87 18.35 19.46
C ARG A 55 -34.72 18.40 18.45
N CYS A 56 -33.51 18.10 18.90
CA CYS A 56 -32.38 17.83 18.02
C CYS A 56 -32.66 16.47 17.36
N GLU A 57 -33.26 16.48 16.18
CA GLU A 57 -33.32 15.30 15.32
C GLU A 57 -31.89 14.91 14.96
N THR A 58 -31.40 13.87 15.61
CA THR A 58 -30.25 13.11 15.17
C THR A 58 -30.60 12.54 13.79
N ARG A 59 -30.18 13.23 12.71
CA ARG A 59 -30.09 12.61 11.40
C ARG A 59 -29.16 11.43 11.55
N GLN A 60 -29.75 10.24 11.52
CA GLN A 60 -29.05 9.01 11.25
C GLN A 60 -28.25 9.24 9.96
N THR A 61 -26.93 9.23 10.07
CA THR A 61 -26.07 8.98 8.93
C THR A 61 -26.49 7.63 8.39
N GLU A 62 -27.20 7.62 7.26
CA GLU A 62 -27.39 6.43 6.45
C GLU A 62 -25.99 5.95 6.02
N GLU A 63 -25.40 5.08 6.84
CA GLU A 63 -24.36 4.17 6.38
C GLU A 63 -25.00 3.33 5.29
N ASN A 64 -24.72 3.70 4.05
CA ASN A 64 -25.15 2.94 2.89
C ASN A 64 -24.46 1.57 2.98
N PRO A 65 -25.19 0.45 3.15
CA PRO A 65 -24.57 -0.85 3.27
C PRO A 65 -23.85 -1.15 1.96
N THR A 66 -22.53 -1.32 2.02
CA THR A 66 -21.74 -1.78 0.88
C THR A 66 -22.27 -3.16 0.49
N VAL A 67 -23.07 -3.21 -0.57
CA VAL A 67 -23.60 -4.46 -1.11
C VAL A 67 -22.40 -5.33 -1.49
N PRO A 68 -22.30 -6.58 -0.97
CA PRO A 68 -21.23 -7.47 -1.36
C PRO A 68 -21.30 -7.70 -2.86
N ASP A 69 -20.17 -7.47 -3.54
CA ASP A 69 -20.06 -7.57 -4.99
C ASP A 69 -20.45 -8.98 -5.46
N SER A 70 -21.65 -9.09 -6.05
CA SER A 70 -22.26 -10.35 -6.47
C SER A 70 -21.83 -10.79 -7.87
N ARG A 71 -20.90 -10.07 -8.50
CA ARG A 71 -20.52 -10.26 -9.91
C ARG A 71 -19.62 -11.48 -10.11
N SER A 72 -19.79 -12.15 -11.24
CA SER A 72 -18.99 -13.31 -11.70
C SER A 72 -17.64 -12.93 -12.30
N HIS A 73 -17.37 -11.63 -12.43
CA HIS A 73 -16.17 -11.05 -13.03
C HIS A 73 -15.62 -9.97 -12.11
N ARG A 74 -14.30 -9.83 -12.04
CA ARG A 74 -13.62 -8.63 -11.49
C ARG A 74 -13.64 -7.47 -12.50
N GLY A 75 -14.76 -7.33 -13.21
CA GLY A 75 -14.92 -6.35 -14.28
C GLY A 75 -15.41 -4.99 -13.78
N PRO A 76 -15.60 -4.03 -14.71
CA PRO A 76 -15.93 -2.65 -14.37
C PRO A 76 -17.23 -2.59 -13.56
N HIS A 77 -17.24 -1.76 -12.51
CA HIS A 77 -18.45 -1.38 -11.80
C HIS A 77 -19.42 -0.68 -12.77
N PRO A 78 -20.75 -0.85 -12.62
CA PRO A 78 -21.71 -0.21 -13.52
C PRO A 78 -21.49 1.30 -13.68
N GLU A 79 -21.09 1.95 -12.60
CA GLU A 79 -20.80 3.39 -12.56
C GLU A 79 -19.39 3.77 -13.05
N ASP A 80 -18.48 2.81 -13.28
CA ASP A 80 -17.09 3.12 -13.63
C ASP A 80 -16.99 3.90 -14.95
N ALA A 81 -17.87 3.60 -15.92
CA ALA A 81 -17.87 4.29 -17.21
C ALA A 81 -18.16 5.80 -17.08
N GLU A 82 -18.96 6.20 -16.08
CA GLU A 82 -19.29 7.61 -15.81
C GLU A 82 -18.28 8.23 -14.84
N LEU A 83 -18.04 7.59 -13.70
CA LEU A 83 -17.20 8.10 -12.62
C LEU A 83 -15.72 8.26 -13.00
N PHE A 84 -15.29 7.54 -14.03
CA PHE A 84 -13.92 7.51 -14.50
C PHE A 84 -13.81 7.82 -16.00
N ALA A 85 -14.81 8.50 -16.56
CA ALA A 85 -14.73 9.02 -17.93
C ALA A 85 -13.54 9.99 -18.08
N PRO A 86 -12.97 10.16 -19.29
CA PRO A 86 -11.85 11.07 -19.53
C PRO A 86 -12.08 12.52 -19.05
N THR A 87 -13.33 12.97 -19.02
CA THR A 87 -13.72 14.30 -18.50
C THR A 87 -13.46 14.47 -17.00
N GLU A 88 -13.38 13.37 -16.25
CA GLU A 88 -13.18 13.37 -14.80
C GLU A 88 -11.70 13.29 -14.40
N TRP A 89 -10.81 12.88 -15.32
CA TRP A 89 -9.41 12.56 -15.01
C TRP A 89 -8.64 13.75 -14.45
N GLU A 90 -8.85 14.95 -14.99
CA GLU A 90 -8.19 16.16 -14.47
C GLU A 90 -8.63 16.45 -13.04
N LYS A 91 -9.93 16.35 -12.75
CA LYS A 91 -10.47 16.54 -11.40
C LYS A 91 -9.87 15.54 -10.40
N LEU A 92 -9.76 14.26 -10.79
CA LEU A 92 -9.19 13.21 -9.95
C LEU A 92 -7.68 13.38 -9.73
N ARG A 93 -6.93 13.80 -10.76
CA ARG A 93 -5.50 14.14 -10.63
C ARG A 93 -5.28 15.30 -9.67
N GLN A 94 -6.05 16.38 -9.80
CA GLN A 94 -5.99 17.53 -8.89
C GLN A 94 -6.37 17.15 -7.46
N ALA A 95 -7.39 16.32 -7.27
CA ALA A 95 -7.74 15.80 -5.95
C ALA A 95 -6.61 14.94 -5.34
N THR A 96 -5.95 14.10 -6.15
CA THR A 96 -4.80 13.29 -5.71
C THR A 96 -3.61 14.15 -5.34
N TYR A 97 -3.37 15.24 -6.07
CA TYR A 97 -2.38 16.24 -5.72
C TYR A 97 -2.67 16.93 -4.38
N ASP A 98 -3.87 17.50 -4.22
CA ASP A 98 -4.29 18.20 -3.00
C ASP A 98 -4.23 17.27 -1.78
N LEU A 99 -4.65 16.00 -1.93
CA LEU A 99 -4.54 15.01 -0.85
C LEU A 99 -3.07 14.74 -0.50
N SER A 100 -2.22 14.51 -1.50
CA SER A 100 -0.79 14.28 -1.29
C SER A 100 -0.12 15.47 -0.60
N TRP A 101 -0.49 16.71 -0.98
CA TRP A 101 0.01 17.94 -0.37
C TRP A 101 -0.36 18.07 1.11
N LEU A 102 -1.57 17.67 1.49
CA LEU A 102 -2.03 17.64 2.88
C LEU A 102 -1.29 16.56 3.68
N LEU A 103 -1.15 15.36 3.11
CA LEU A 103 -0.41 14.25 3.75
C LEU A 103 1.05 14.64 4.03
N THR A 104 1.71 15.31 3.07
CA THR A 104 3.07 15.85 3.24
C THR A 104 3.17 16.80 4.45
N ARG A 105 2.09 17.50 4.82
CA ARG A 105 2.04 18.43 5.97
C ARG A 105 1.59 17.79 7.28
N GLY A 106 1.46 16.47 7.32
CA GLY A 106 1.09 15.73 8.53
C GLY A 106 -0.40 15.74 8.84
N TYR A 107 -1.27 16.12 7.89
CA TYR A 107 -2.70 15.89 8.05
C TYR A 107 -2.99 14.39 8.01
N VAL A 108 -3.82 13.91 8.93
CA VAL A 108 -4.24 12.50 8.95
C VAL A 108 -5.16 12.19 7.77
N ASN A 109 -5.01 11.01 7.18
CA ASN A 109 -5.67 10.63 5.93
C ASN A 109 -7.21 10.81 5.97
N PRO A 110 -7.97 10.30 6.96
CA PRO A 110 -9.43 10.40 6.94
C PRO A 110 -9.96 11.84 6.86
N SER A 111 -9.35 12.76 7.60
CA SER A 111 -9.73 14.18 7.58
C SER A 111 -9.29 14.87 6.29
N ALA A 112 -8.09 14.60 5.79
CA ALA A 112 -7.60 15.15 4.53
C ALA A 112 -8.44 14.69 3.34
N LEU A 113 -8.77 13.39 3.26
CA LEU A 113 -9.62 12.82 2.23
C LEU A 113 -11.04 13.38 2.27
N THR A 114 -11.57 13.62 3.47
CA THR A 114 -12.89 14.25 3.64
C THR A 114 -12.88 15.67 3.05
N LEU A 115 -11.87 16.47 3.41
CA LEU A 115 -11.71 17.85 2.93
C LEU A 115 -11.59 17.92 1.40
N VAL A 116 -10.65 17.15 0.84
CA VAL A 116 -10.39 17.10 -0.60
C VAL A 116 -11.62 16.60 -1.35
N GLY A 117 -12.18 15.46 -0.92
CA GLY A 117 -13.35 14.91 -1.61
C GLY A 117 -14.56 15.86 -1.55
N ASN A 118 -14.73 16.65 -0.49
CA ASN A 118 -15.79 17.66 -0.42
C ASN A 118 -15.52 18.82 -1.39
N ARG A 119 -14.29 19.33 -1.47
CA ARG A 119 -13.87 20.39 -2.39
C ARG A 119 -14.16 20.02 -3.85
N TYR A 120 -13.83 18.79 -4.25
CA TYR A 120 -14.01 18.29 -5.62
C TYR A 120 -15.36 17.59 -5.85
N ARG A 121 -16.24 17.56 -4.83
CA ARG A 121 -17.55 16.86 -4.87
C ARG A 121 -17.44 15.40 -5.34
N LEU A 122 -16.43 14.69 -4.84
CA LEU A 122 -16.16 13.31 -5.21
C LEU A 122 -17.18 12.36 -4.59
N THR A 123 -17.60 11.37 -5.38
CA THR A 123 -18.36 10.21 -4.91
C THR A 123 -17.51 9.33 -3.99
N ALA A 124 -18.13 8.42 -3.24
CA ALA A 124 -17.39 7.50 -2.36
C ALA A 124 -16.35 6.67 -3.13
N ARG A 125 -16.69 6.22 -4.35
CA ARG A 125 -15.80 5.43 -5.21
C ARG A 125 -14.65 6.27 -5.77
N GLN A 126 -14.90 7.53 -6.14
CA GLN A 126 -13.82 8.45 -6.54
C GLN A 126 -12.90 8.80 -5.36
N ARG A 127 -13.44 8.95 -4.15
CA ARG A 127 -12.64 9.16 -2.93
C ARG A 127 -11.71 7.98 -2.67
N LEU A 128 -12.22 6.74 -2.78
CA LEU A 128 -11.40 5.54 -2.68
C LEU A 128 -10.27 5.53 -3.72
N ALA A 129 -10.55 5.93 -4.96
CA ALA A 129 -9.53 6.00 -5.99
C ALA A 129 -8.42 7.01 -5.67
N VAL A 130 -8.81 8.20 -5.21
CA VAL A 130 -7.88 9.27 -4.80
C VAL A 130 -7.07 8.84 -3.58
N GLU A 131 -7.71 8.24 -2.57
CA GLU A 131 -7.05 7.70 -1.38
C GLU A 131 -5.98 6.65 -1.73
N ARG A 132 -6.33 5.70 -2.61
CA ARG A 132 -5.39 4.65 -3.05
C ARG A 132 -4.24 5.19 -3.89
N SER A 133 -4.40 6.34 -4.52
CA SER A 133 -3.42 6.90 -5.44
C SER A 133 -2.50 7.95 -4.81
N ALA A 134 -2.86 8.48 -3.64
CA ALA A 134 -2.11 9.50 -2.94
C ALA A 134 -1.13 8.94 -1.90
N CYS A 135 -0.02 9.64 -1.71
CA CYS A 135 0.91 9.44 -0.60
C CYS A 135 1.64 10.75 -0.31
N GLY A 136 2.17 10.95 0.89
CA GLY A 136 3.01 12.10 1.23
C GLY A 136 4.38 12.01 0.56
N ASP A 137 5.12 13.13 0.52
CA ASP A 137 6.44 13.19 -0.13
C ASP A 137 7.46 12.29 0.55
N ARG A 138 7.40 12.18 1.89
CA ARG A 138 8.29 11.32 2.67
C ARG A 138 8.09 9.85 2.29
N GLU A 139 6.84 9.41 2.23
CA GLU A 139 6.46 8.05 1.84
C GLU A 139 6.85 7.80 0.38
N LEU A 140 6.58 8.75 -0.52
CA LEU A 140 6.97 8.64 -1.94
C LEU A 140 8.48 8.44 -2.12
N ILE A 141 9.30 9.25 -1.44
CA ILE A 141 10.76 9.16 -1.50
C ILE A 141 11.24 7.81 -0.94
N ALA A 142 10.73 7.41 0.23
CA ALA A 142 11.10 6.16 0.87
C ALA A 142 10.74 4.94 0.00
N ARG A 143 9.52 4.91 -0.55
CA ARG A 143 9.08 3.86 -1.48
C ARG A 143 9.97 3.80 -2.71
N ARG A 144 10.24 4.93 -3.35
CA ARG A 144 11.11 4.98 -4.55
C ARG A 144 12.52 4.49 -4.28
N ALA A 145 13.09 4.80 -3.12
CA ALA A 145 14.44 4.38 -2.76
C ALA A 145 14.58 2.86 -2.60
N ARG A 146 13.49 2.16 -2.24
CA ARG A 146 13.46 0.70 -2.06
C ARG A 146 12.86 -0.06 -3.25
N ARG A 147 12.42 0.64 -4.29
CA ARG A 147 11.83 0.02 -5.47
C ARG A 147 12.91 -0.68 -6.28
N LEU A 148 12.74 -1.96 -6.53
CA LEU A 148 13.64 -2.73 -7.38
C LEU A 148 13.37 -2.46 -8.87
N ASP A 149 14.45 -2.43 -9.63
CA ASP A 149 14.39 -2.66 -11.07
C ASP A 149 14.00 -4.14 -11.32
N PRO A 150 13.19 -4.46 -12.35
CA PRO A 150 12.81 -5.85 -12.62
C PRO A 150 14.00 -6.79 -12.82
N SER A 151 15.14 -6.31 -13.33
CA SER A 151 16.34 -7.14 -13.46
C SER A 151 16.99 -7.53 -12.13
N ALA A 152 16.72 -6.78 -11.05
CA ALA A 152 17.33 -6.99 -9.74
C ALA A 152 16.73 -8.17 -8.96
N VAL A 153 15.59 -8.72 -9.38
CA VAL A 153 15.00 -9.93 -8.75
C VAL A 153 15.47 -11.23 -9.39
N LYS A 154 16.28 -11.17 -10.45
CA LYS A 154 16.82 -12.36 -11.11
C LYS A 154 17.62 -13.20 -10.13
N GLY A 155 17.29 -14.48 -10.04
CA GLY A 155 17.95 -15.43 -9.14
C GLY A 155 17.60 -15.25 -7.65
N CYS A 156 16.69 -14.35 -7.30
CA CYS A 156 16.23 -14.14 -5.94
C CYS A 156 14.84 -14.77 -5.72
N ARG A 157 14.64 -15.40 -4.56
CA ARG A 157 13.31 -15.75 -4.06
C ARG A 157 12.51 -14.46 -3.83
N ILE A 158 11.22 -14.46 -4.20
CA ILE A 158 10.32 -13.31 -4.01
C ILE A 158 9.13 -13.68 -3.13
N LEU A 159 8.71 -12.76 -2.25
CA LEU A 159 7.49 -12.89 -1.46
C LEU A 159 6.37 -12.12 -2.15
N ILE A 160 5.20 -12.71 -2.30
CA ILE A 160 4.06 -12.13 -3.02
C ILE A 160 2.93 -11.86 -2.04
N ASP A 161 2.48 -10.60 -2.02
CA ASP A 161 1.19 -10.22 -1.44
C ASP A 161 0.08 -10.73 -2.36
N GLY A 162 -0.42 -11.93 -2.04
CA GLY A 162 -1.14 -12.76 -3.00
C GLY A 162 -2.45 -12.13 -3.47
N TYR A 163 -3.19 -11.47 -2.58
CA TYR A 163 -4.43 -10.81 -2.98
C TYR A 163 -4.15 -9.55 -3.80
N ASN A 164 -3.25 -8.69 -3.34
CA ASN A 164 -2.96 -7.42 -4.00
C ASN A 164 -2.48 -7.61 -5.45
N VAL A 165 -1.56 -8.56 -5.67
CA VAL A 165 -1.04 -8.86 -7.00
C VAL A 165 -2.11 -9.54 -7.85
N LEU A 166 -2.81 -10.55 -7.32
CA LEU A 166 -3.81 -11.30 -8.07
C LEU A 166 -4.99 -10.41 -8.49
N THR A 167 -5.56 -9.62 -7.58
CA THR A 167 -6.73 -8.78 -7.90
C THR A 167 -6.40 -7.71 -8.91
N THR A 168 -5.18 -7.19 -8.91
CA THR A 168 -4.71 -6.23 -9.92
C THR A 168 -4.73 -6.84 -11.33
N VAL A 169 -4.21 -8.06 -11.49
CA VAL A 169 -4.19 -8.74 -12.80
C VAL A 169 -5.58 -9.25 -13.19
N GLU A 170 -6.39 -9.74 -12.24
CA GLU A 170 -7.79 -10.11 -12.47
C GLU A 170 -8.61 -8.90 -12.95
N ALA A 171 -8.44 -7.73 -12.33
CA ALA A 171 -9.12 -6.51 -12.72
C ALA A 171 -8.72 -6.08 -14.14
N ALA A 172 -7.43 -6.16 -14.48
CA ALA A 172 -6.95 -5.87 -15.83
C ALA A 172 -7.63 -6.75 -16.89
N LEU A 173 -7.64 -8.08 -16.66
CA LEU A 173 -8.29 -9.05 -17.56
C LEU A 173 -9.80 -8.84 -17.66
N GLY A 174 -10.43 -8.49 -16.54
CA GLY A 174 -11.86 -8.19 -16.46
C GLY A 174 -12.24 -6.84 -17.07
N LYS A 175 -11.28 -6.06 -17.60
CA LYS A 175 -11.46 -4.67 -18.06
C LYS A 175 -11.97 -3.73 -16.96
N GLY A 176 -11.67 -4.06 -15.71
CA GLY A 176 -11.86 -3.17 -14.57
C GLY A 176 -10.91 -1.98 -14.63
N VAL A 177 -11.25 -0.93 -13.89
CA VAL A 177 -10.42 0.24 -13.75
C VAL A 177 -9.19 -0.08 -12.89
N LEU A 178 -8.01 0.22 -13.43
CA LEU A 178 -6.75 0.29 -12.70
C LEU A 178 -6.33 1.73 -12.52
N LEU A 179 -5.74 2.03 -11.37
CA LEU A 179 -5.21 3.33 -11.04
C LEU A 179 -3.70 3.29 -11.13
N LEU A 180 -3.11 4.20 -11.91
CA LEU A 180 -1.70 4.53 -11.79
C LEU A 180 -1.56 5.57 -10.68
N ALA A 181 -0.98 5.14 -9.55
CA ALA A 181 -0.81 5.95 -8.35
C ALA A 181 0.44 6.83 -8.40
N ARG A 182 0.53 7.80 -7.49
CA ARG A 182 1.66 8.76 -7.36
C ARG A 182 3.02 8.09 -7.20
N ASP A 183 3.07 6.94 -6.52
CA ASP A 183 4.27 6.11 -6.34
C ASP A 183 4.57 5.19 -7.53
N SER A 184 3.88 5.39 -8.65
CA SER A 184 3.99 4.62 -9.88
C SER A 184 3.57 3.15 -9.76
N THR A 185 2.74 2.83 -8.76
CA THR A 185 2.12 1.50 -8.64
C THR A 185 0.83 1.42 -9.46
N TYR A 186 0.48 0.22 -9.93
CA TYR A 186 -0.88 -0.08 -10.39
C TYR A 186 -1.66 -0.65 -9.22
N ARG A 187 -2.88 -0.13 -9.02
CA ARG A 187 -3.79 -0.55 -7.95
C ARG A 187 -5.19 -0.71 -8.52
N ASP A 188 -5.84 -1.82 -8.20
CA ASP A 188 -7.24 -2.00 -8.55
C ASP A 188 -8.18 -1.25 -7.61
N MET A 189 -9.45 -1.15 -8.02
CA MET A 189 -10.53 -0.50 -7.26
C MET A 189 -11.24 -1.44 -6.28
N ALA A 190 -10.93 -2.73 -6.27
CA ALA A 190 -11.55 -3.68 -5.37
C ALA A 190 -10.89 -3.62 -3.98
N SER A 191 -11.73 -3.55 -2.96
CA SER A 191 -11.31 -3.81 -1.58
C SER A 191 -11.72 -5.23 -1.21
N MET A 192 -10.77 -5.98 -0.66
CA MET A 192 -11.01 -7.31 -0.10
C MET A 192 -11.64 -7.18 1.29
N HIS A 193 -12.97 -7.14 1.37
CA HIS A 193 -13.69 -7.19 2.65
C HIS A 193 -14.20 -8.62 2.91
N GLY A 194 -13.39 -9.46 3.54
CA GLY A 194 -13.79 -10.73 4.16
C GLY A 194 -14.09 -11.92 3.23
N HIS A 195 -14.24 -11.72 1.92
CA HIS A 195 -14.58 -12.80 0.99
C HIS A 195 -13.85 -12.70 -0.35
N TYR A 196 -12.99 -13.69 -0.64
CA TYR A 196 -12.46 -13.90 -1.98
C TYR A 196 -13.42 -14.77 -2.78
N ARG A 197 -13.69 -14.40 -4.04
CA ARG A 197 -14.45 -15.23 -4.98
C ARG A 197 -13.59 -15.48 -6.21
N LYS A 198 -13.41 -16.76 -6.55
CA LYS A 198 -12.81 -17.15 -7.83
C LYS A 198 -13.67 -16.58 -8.97
N VAL A 199 -13.02 -15.93 -9.92
CA VAL A 199 -13.63 -15.43 -11.14
C VAL A 199 -13.07 -16.17 -12.36
N ALA A 200 -13.63 -15.94 -13.55
CA ALA A 200 -13.15 -16.56 -14.77
C ALA A 200 -11.67 -16.20 -15.05
N GLU A 201 -11.27 -15.01 -14.61
CA GLU A 201 -9.96 -14.41 -14.81
C GLU A 201 -8.88 -14.97 -13.87
N THR A 202 -9.24 -15.67 -12.79
CA THR A 202 -8.27 -16.10 -11.76
C THR A 202 -7.17 -17.00 -12.32
N VAL A 203 -7.52 -18.03 -13.11
CA VAL A 203 -6.51 -18.95 -13.68
C VAL A 203 -5.64 -18.24 -14.71
N PRO A 204 -6.22 -17.52 -15.71
CA PRO A 204 -5.42 -16.71 -16.63
C PRO A 204 -4.51 -15.70 -15.91
N ALA A 205 -4.97 -15.06 -14.83
CA ALA A 205 -4.15 -14.12 -14.05
C ALA A 205 -2.93 -14.81 -13.44
N LEU A 206 -3.11 -15.99 -12.81
CA LEU A 206 -2.00 -16.77 -12.27
C LEU A 206 -1.01 -17.18 -13.36
N GLU A 207 -1.50 -17.61 -14.53
CA GLU A 207 -0.64 -17.96 -15.66
C GLU A 207 0.20 -16.77 -16.14
N LEU A 208 -0.40 -15.58 -16.24
CA LEU A 208 0.33 -14.36 -16.64
C LEU A 208 1.36 -13.94 -15.58
N ILE A 209 1.02 -14.03 -14.30
CA ILE A 209 1.95 -13.73 -13.20
C ILE A 209 3.15 -14.69 -13.25
N GLY A 210 2.92 -15.99 -13.46
CA GLY A 210 4.00 -16.96 -13.58
C GLY A 210 4.87 -16.76 -14.80
N LYS A 211 4.29 -16.42 -15.97
CA LYS A 211 5.07 -16.01 -17.15
C LYS A 211 5.92 -14.77 -16.87
N THR A 212 5.41 -13.78 -16.12
CA THR A 212 6.19 -12.62 -15.70
C THR A 212 7.38 -13.04 -14.84
N LEU A 213 7.17 -13.87 -13.83
CA LEU A 213 8.22 -14.35 -12.92
C LEU A 213 9.28 -15.19 -13.65
N GLU A 214 8.86 -16.07 -14.56
CA GLU A 214 9.75 -16.88 -15.40
C GLU A 214 10.62 -15.99 -16.30
N GLN A 215 10.04 -14.97 -16.95
CA GLN A 215 10.80 -13.99 -17.74
C GLN A 215 11.77 -13.16 -16.91
N LEU A 216 11.49 -12.95 -15.62
CA LEU A 216 12.40 -12.29 -14.68
C LEU A 216 13.46 -13.24 -14.11
N GLU A 217 13.42 -14.53 -14.49
CA GLU A 217 14.30 -15.58 -13.98
C GLU A 217 14.27 -15.66 -12.45
N VAL A 218 13.06 -15.52 -11.87
CA VAL A 218 12.81 -15.73 -10.45
C VAL A 218 12.72 -17.24 -10.18
N PRO A 219 13.63 -17.83 -9.38
CA PRO A 219 13.66 -19.27 -9.17
C PRO A 219 12.52 -19.78 -8.28
N GLU A 220 12.02 -18.95 -7.36
CA GLU A 220 11.04 -19.34 -6.36
C GLU A 220 10.16 -18.15 -5.96
N ALA A 221 8.87 -18.40 -5.76
CA ALA A 221 7.93 -17.39 -5.26
C ALA A 221 7.07 -17.93 -4.11
N VAL A 222 6.89 -17.12 -3.07
CA VAL A 222 6.07 -17.48 -1.90
C VAL A 222 4.88 -16.55 -1.80
N TRP A 223 3.70 -17.12 -1.97
CA TRP A 223 2.44 -16.41 -1.89
C TRP A 223 1.93 -16.38 -0.46
N PHE A 224 1.76 -15.18 0.09
CA PHE A 224 1.04 -15.01 1.35
C PHE A 224 -0.41 -14.64 1.08
N LEU A 225 -1.32 -15.39 1.69
CA LEU A 225 -2.75 -15.12 1.66
C LEU A 225 -3.28 -14.97 3.07
N ASP A 226 -4.16 -13.99 3.24
CA ASP A 226 -4.90 -13.78 4.48
C ASP A 226 -5.87 -14.97 4.72
N ARG A 227 -5.66 -15.70 5.81
CA ARG A 227 -6.40 -16.88 6.21
C ARG A 227 -7.87 -16.57 6.55
N PRO A 228 -8.18 -15.54 7.37
CA PRO A 228 -9.54 -15.05 7.58
C PRO A 228 -10.37 -14.79 6.32
N VAL A 229 -9.75 -14.49 5.17
CA VAL A 229 -10.48 -14.28 3.92
C VAL A 229 -11.15 -15.58 3.47
N SER A 230 -12.47 -15.54 3.30
CA SER A 230 -13.24 -16.70 2.84
C SER A 230 -12.73 -17.21 1.49
N ASN A 231 -12.69 -18.53 1.32
CA ASN A 231 -12.14 -19.25 0.15
C ASN A 231 -10.61 -19.17 -0.05
N SER A 232 -9.85 -18.60 0.90
CA SER A 232 -8.37 -18.58 0.86
C SER A 232 -7.75 -19.98 0.65
N GLY A 233 -8.26 -21.01 1.34
CA GLY A 233 -7.79 -22.39 1.16
C GLY A 233 -8.07 -23.00 -0.22
N ARG A 234 -9.20 -22.63 -0.85
CA ARG A 234 -9.49 -23.04 -2.24
C ARG A 234 -8.59 -22.34 -3.23
N LEU A 235 -8.29 -21.06 -2.99
CA LEU A 235 -7.35 -20.30 -3.80
C LEU A 235 -5.93 -20.87 -3.66
N GLN A 236 -5.49 -21.22 -2.45
CA GLN A 236 -4.21 -21.87 -2.20
C GLN A 236 -4.05 -23.14 -3.05
N ALA A 237 -5.04 -24.04 -3.01
CA ALA A 237 -5.01 -25.27 -3.81
C ALA A 237 -4.94 -24.98 -5.32
N LEU A 238 -5.66 -23.95 -5.79
CA LEU A 238 -5.64 -23.53 -7.18
C LEU A 238 -4.26 -22.99 -7.61
N ILE A 239 -3.64 -22.12 -6.80
CA ILE A 239 -2.31 -21.56 -7.06
C ILE A 239 -1.28 -22.69 -7.18
N LYS A 240 -1.30 -23.63 -6.23
CA LYS A 240 -0.41 -24.80 -6.25
C LYS A 240 -0.61 -25.65 -7.51
N SER A 241 -1.87 -25.94 -7.87
CA SER A 241 -2.18 -26.72 -9.07
C SER A 241 -1.69 -26.05 -10.36
N VAL A 242 -1.81 -24.72 -10.49
CA VAL A 242 -1.31 -23.98 -11.65
C VAL A 242 0.21 -24.03 -11.68
N ALA A 243 0.87 -23.78 -10.54
CA ALA A 243 2.33 -23.86 -10.44
C ALA A 243 2.87 -25.23 -10.85
N GLU A 244 2.27 -26.31 -10.33
CA GLU A 244 2.63 -27.70 -10.65
C GLU A 244 2.49 -27.99 -12.15
N SER A 245 1.43 -27.52 -12.80
CA SER A 245 1.23 -27.77 -14.24
C SER A 245 2.26 -27.07 -15.14
N HIS A 246 2.89 -26.00 -14.64
CA HIS A 246 3.92 -25.24 -15.35
C HIS A 246 5.34 -25.55 -14.86
N GLY A 247 5.49 -26.35 -13.79
CA GLY A 247 6.79 -26.61 -13.17
C GLY A 247 7.37 -25.41 -12.40
N TRP A 248 6.53 -24.45 -12.00
CA TRP A 248 6.97 -23.31 -11.19
C TRP A 248 7.14 -23.71 -9.73
N VAL A 249 8.21 -23.22 -9.10
CA VAL A 249 8.49 -23.46 -7.67
C VAL A 249 7.76 -22.40 -6.84
N TRP A 250 6.46 -22.65 -6.60
CA TRP A 250 5.63 -21.76 -5.79
C TRP A 250 5.28 -22.39 -4.45
N GLU A 251 5.51 -21.63 -3.38
CA GLU A 251 4.96 -21.89 -2.05
C GLU A 251 3.73 -21.01 -1.82
N VAL A 252 2.78 -21.49 -1.02
CA VAL A 252 1.59 -20.70 -0.69
C VAL A 252 1.25 -20.90 0.78
N GLU A 253 1.34 -19.81 1.54
CA GLU A 253 1.16 -19.76 2.98
C GLU A 253 -0.13 -19.00 3.33
N LEU A 254 -1.00 -19.66 4.10
CA LEU A 254 -2.16 -19.02 4.70
C LEU A 254 -1.78 -18.51 6.08
N VAL A 255 -1.84 -17.21 6.30
CA VAL A 255 -1.43 -16.55 7.56
C VAL A 255 -2.54 -15.65 8.10
N ASN A 256 -2.58 -15.38 9.40
CA ASN A 256 -3.65 -14.54 9.96
C ASN A 256 -3.60 -13.11 9.44
N SER A 257 -2.40 -12.61 9.13
CA SER A 257 -2.17 -11.33 8.47
C SER A 257 -0.83 -11.42 7.75
N PRO A 258 -0.79 -11.21 6.42
CA PRO A 258 0.47 -11.13 5.67
C PRO A 258 1.32 -9.91 6.02
N ASP A 259 0.68 -8.79 6.34
CA ASP A 259 1.32 -7.48 6.48
C ASP A 259 2.58 -7.48 7.35
N PRO A 260 2.58 -7.97 8.61
CA PRO A 260 3.80 -7.95 9.43
C PRO A 260 4.94 -8.77 8.83
N ILE A 261 4.62 -9.91 8.21
CA ILE A 261 5.60 -10.80 7.59
C ILE A 261 6.26 -10.10 6.41
N LEU A 262 5.47 -9.44 5.57
CA LEU A 262 5.96 -8.72 4.39
C LEU A 262 6.74 -7.45 4.77
N MET A 263 6.36 -6.77 5.86
CA MET A 263 7.05 -5.57 6.34
C MET A 263 8.42 -5.87 6.94
N GLU A 264 8.59 -7.03 7.58
CA GLU A 264 9.84 -7.44 8.22
C GLU A 264 10.74 -8.29 7.30
N ALA A 265 10.27 -8.64 6.10
CA ALA A 265 10.99 -9.49 5.16
C ALA A 265 12.31 -8.87 4.67
N SER A 266 13.32 -9.73 4.57
CA SER A 266 14.61 -9.38 3.94
C SER A 266 14.60 -9.63 2.43
N GLU A 267 13.79 -10.59 1.97
CA GLU A 267 13.59 -10.88 0.56
C GLU A 267 12.78 -9.78 -0.15
N PRO A 268 12.93 -9.64 -1.48
CA PRO A 268 12.07 -8.78 -2.29
C PRO A 268 10.57 -9.08 -2.10
N VAL A 269 9.77 -8.04 -1.94
CA VAL A 269 8.32 -8.13 -1.77
C VAL A 269 7.58 -7.63 -3.01
N ALA A 270 6.71 -8.46 -3.59
CA ALA A 270 5.80 -8.08 -4.65
C ALA A 270 4.46 -7.61 -4.07
N THR A 271 4.25 -6.29 -4.05
CA THR A 271 3.01 -5.65 -3.56
C THR A 271 2.81 -4.26 -4.18
N ALA A 272 1.58 -3.78 -4.09
CA ALA A 272 1.16 -2.40 -4.34
C ALA A 272 0.39 -1.81 -3.15
N ASP A 273 0.33 -2.50 -1.99
CA ASP A 273 -0.36 -1.99 -0.80
C ASP A 273 0.43 -0.85 -0.15
N SER A 274 -0.21 0.30 0.09
CA SER A 274 0.47 1.47 0.67
C SER A 274 1.13 1.19 2.01
N VAL A 275 0.46 0.45 2.89
CA VAL A 275 0.94 0.20 4.25
C VAL A 275 2.15 -0.72 4.17
N VAL A 276 2.08 -1.81 3.42
CA VAL A 276 3.23 -2.71 3.24
C VAL A 276 4.40 -1.96 2.60
N LEU A 277 4.17 -1.16 1.56
CA LEU A 277 5.20 -0.38 0.88
C LEU A 277 5.90 0.66 1.78
N ASP A 278 5.20 1.17 2.80
CA ASP A 278 5.76 2.16 3.73
C ASP A 278 6.84 1.55 4.65
N TYR A 279 6.73 0.25 4.96
CA TYR A 279 7.58 -0.41 5.95
C TYR A 279 8.48 -1.50 5.38
N CYS A 280 8.08 -2.20 4.31
CA CYS A 280 8.88 -3.29 3.75
C CYS A 280 10.23 -2.80 3.22
N GLY A 281 11.15 -3.75 3.09
CA GLY A 281 12.45 -3.54 2.47
C GLY A 281 12.33 -3.32 0.96
N ASN A 282 13.06 -4.11 0.18
CA ASN A 282 13.04 -4.00 -1.27
C ASN A 282 11.71 -4.51 -1.85
N TRP A 283 11.14 -3.81 -2.82
CA TRP A 283 9.84 -4.19 -3.38
C TRP A 283 9.76 -4.08 -4.91
N LEU A 284 8.82 -4.81 -5.49
CA LEU A 284 8.54 -4.85 -6.93
C LEU A 284 7.04 -4.76 -7.20
N ASN A 285 6.59 -3.92 -8.15
CA ASN A 285 5.19 -3.94 -8.57
C ASN A 285 4.93 -5.04 -9.61
N LEU A 286 4.85 -6.30 -9.16
CA LEU A 286 4.65 -7.45 -10.04
C LEU A 286 3.33 -7.36 -10.84
N GLY A 287 2.27 -6.80 -10.22
CA GLY A 287 0.98 -6.58 -10.87
C GLY A 287 1.12 -5.67 -12.09
N ARG A 288 1.73 -4.50 -11.93
CA ARG A 288 2.01 -3.55 -13.01
C ARG A 288 2.84 -4.19 -14.12
N LEU A 289 3.93 -4.87 -13.78
CA LEU A 289 4.79 -5.52 -14.79
C LEU A 289 4.02 -6.56 -15.61
N THR A 290 3.14 -7.32 -14.96
CA THR A 290 2.31 -8.33 -15.63
C THR A 290 1.30 -7.66 -16.57
N VAL A 291 0.63 -6.61 -16.10
CA VAL A 291 -0.37 -5.86 -16.90
C VAL A 291 0.29 -5.20 -18.11
N GLU A 292 1.39 -4.47 -17.92
CA GLU A 292 2.08 -3.77 -19.02
C GLU A 292 2.60 -4.73 -20.11
N ARG A 293 2.98 -5.95 -19.74
CA ARG A 293 3.50 -6.95 -20.68
C ARG A 293 2.42 -7.69 -21.45
N PHE A 294 1.33 -8.04 -20.79
CA PHE A 294 0.38 -9.02 -21.32
C PHE A 294 -1.03 -8.48 -21.56
N ILE A 295 -1.35 -7.29 -21.04
CA ILE A 295 -2.68 -6.67 -21.13
C ILE A 295 -2.53 -5.18 -21.49
N PRO A 296 -1.92 -4.84 -22.65
CA PRO A 296 -1.68 -3.45 -23.05
C PRO A 296 -2.98 -2.63 -23.22
N GLU A 297 -4.12 -3.28 -23.38
CA GLU A 297 -5.45 -2.69 -23.48
C GLU A 297 -6.14 -2.44 -22.12
N ALA A 298 -5.46 -2.72 -21.00
CA ALA A 298 -6.02 -2.50 -19.67
C ALA A 298 -6.43 -1.02 -19.48
N SER A 299 -7.58 -0.80 -18.83
CA SER A 299 -8.08 0.54 -18.53
C SER A 299 -7.32 1.14 -17.35
N VAL A 300 -6.18 1.77 -17.65
CA VAL A 300 -5.33 2.43 -16.64
C VAL A 300 -5.63 3.93 -16.64
N ILE A 301 -6.06 4.43 -15.49
CA ILE A 301 -6.28 5.85 -15.26
C ILE A 301 -5.06 6.43 -14.58
N ASP A 302 -4.44 7.38 -15.23
CA ASP A 302 -3.30 8.10 -14.65
C ASP A 302 -3.77 9.11 -13.61
N LEU A 303 -3.64 8.73 -12.34
CA LEU A 303 -3.82 9.60 -11.18
C LEU A 303 -2.47 10.01 -10.58
N ALA A 304 -1.35 9.59 -11.18
CA ALA A 304 -0.04 10.04 -10.76
C ALA A 304 0.03 11.54 -11.07
N CYS A 305 0.24 12.32 -10.02
CA CYS A 305 0.31 13.75 -10.16
C CYS A 305 1.46 14.12 -11.11
N PRO A 306 1.26 15.02 -12.10
CA PRO A 306 2.40 15.64 -12.77
C PRO A 306 3.26 16.39 -11.74
N PRO A 307 4.59 16.44 -11.90
CA PRO A 307 5.41 17.32 -11.08
C PRO A 307 4.89 18.76 -11.20
N ASP A 308 4.87 19.45 -10.06
CA ASP A 308 4.33 20.79 -9.86
C ASP A 308 4.69 21.74 -11.03
N PRO A 309 3.72 22.35 -11.74
CA PRO A 309 4.02 23.39 -12.73
C PRO A 309 4.59 24.66 -12.08
N PHE A 310 4.52 24.77 -10.75
CA PHE A 310 5.16 25.84 -9.98
C PHE A 310 6.16 25.22 -8.99
N PRO A 311 7.39 24.87 -9.43
CA PRO A 311 8.44 24.59 -8.47
C PRO A 311 8.53 25.79 -7.54
N ASP A 312 8.47 25.51 -6.24
CA ASP A 312 8.66 26.44 -5.14
C ASP A 312 9.65 27.53 -5.57
N GLN A 313 9.12 28.71 -5.94
CA GLN A 313 9.97 29.84 -6.28
C GLN A 313 10.54 30.30 -4.96
N GLY A 314 11.67 29.68 -4.59
CA GLY A 314 12.37 29.91 -3.34
C GLY A 314 12.37 31.38 -2.99
N ASN A 315 11.50 31.72 -2.03
CA ASN A 315 11.45 33.00 -1.37
C ASN A 315 10.54 32.84 -0.15
N HIS A 316 11.07 32.17 0.86
CA HIS A 316 10.71 32.50 2.22
C HIS A 316 11.78 33.47 2.76
N PRO A 317 11.38 34.68 3.21
CA PRO A 317 12.30 35.69 3.77
C PRO A 317 12.91 35.27 5.11
#